data_AF-A0A2S7DEJ0-F1
#
_entry.id   AF-A0A2S7DEJ0-F1
#
_cell.length_a   1.000
_cell.length_b   1.000
_cell.length_c   1.000
_cell.angle_alpha   90.00
_cell.angle_beta   90.00
_cell.angle_gamma   90.00
#
_symmetry.space_group_name_H-M   'P 1'
#
loop_
_entity.id
_entity.type
_entity.pdbx_description
1 polymer ?
#
loop_
_entity_poly.entity_id
_entity_poly.type
_entity_poly.pdbx_seq_one_letter_code
_entity_poly.pdbx_strand_id
1 'polypeptide(L)' 'MDASPNFFEQLQQRLACASEPLEVLNQFEEELLYAFPAEAAAVIELVASWGHRLGVLTREDIEGYV' A
#
# COMPACT_ATOMS: atom_id res chain seq x y z
N MET A 1 16.07 -19.54 -6.01
CA MET A 1 15.91 -18.09 -6.22
C MET A 1 14.42 -17.84 -6.17
N ASP A 2 13.88 -17.65 -4.98
CA ASP A 2 12.47 -17.33 -4.78
C ASP A 2 12.22 -15.90 -5.23
N ALA A 3 12.01 -15.72 -6.53
CA ALA A 3 11.48 -14.50 -7.10
C ALA A 3 9.96 -14.47 -6.84
N SER A 4 9.55 -14.50 -5.57
CA SER A 4 8.23 -14.01 -5.21
C SER A 4 8.28 -12.51 -5.46
N PRO A 5 7.50 -11.95 -6.40
CA PRO A 5 7.50 -10.51 -6.62
C PRO A 5 7.08 -9.86 -5.30
N ASN A 6 8.02 -9.22 -4.64
CA ASN A 6 7.79 -8.66 -3.33
C ASN A 6 6.86 -7.46 -3.53
N PHE A 7 5.58 -7.59 -3.18
CA PHE A 7 4.56 -6.53 -3.36
C PHE A 7 5.03 -5.17 -2.83
N PHE A 8 5.82 -5.19 -1.76
CA PHE A 8 6.48 -4.02 -1.21
C PHE A 8 7.45 -3.33 -2.20
N GLU A 9 8.29 -4.08 -2.91
CA GLU A 9 9.21 -3.52 -3.90
C GLU A 9 8.46 -2.97 -5.12
N GLN A 10 7.38 -3.64 -5.53
CA GLN A 10 6.51 -3.14 -6.61
C GLN A 10 5.87 -1.81 -6.20
N LEU A 11 5.33 -1.71 -5.00
CA LEU A 11 4.77 -0.48 -4.47
C LEU A 11 5.84 0.62 -4.37
N GLN A 12 7.02 0.31 -3.83
CA GLN A 12 8.13 1.26 -3.71
C GLN A 12 8.59 1.80 -5.07
N GLN A 13 8.71 0.94 -6.08
CA GLN A 13 9.08 1.34 -7.45
C GLN A 13 8.00 2.24 -8.08
N ARG A 14 6.72 1.89 -7.93
CA ARG A 14 5.62 2.70 -8.45
C ARG A 14 5.59 4.07 -7.79
N LEU A 15 5.74 4.13 -6.48
CA LEU A 15 5.79 5.38 -5.72
C LEU A 15 6.99 6.26 -6.07
N ALA A 16 8.16 5.67 -6.33
CA ALA A 16 9.36 6.42 -6.70
C ALA A 16 9.23 7.18 -8.04
N CYS A 17 8.39 6.69 -8.96
CA CYS A 17 8.10 7.34 -10.24
C CYS A 17 6.75 8.08 -10.27
N ALA A 18 5.95 8.01 -9.19
CA ALA A 18 4.61 8.60 -9.14
C ALA A 18 4.69 10.10 -8.90
N SER A 19 3.96 10.88 -9.70
CA SER A 19 3.69 12.29 -9.38
C SER A 19 2.65 12.42 -8.26
N GLU A 20 1.77 11.43 -8.13
CA GLU A 20 0.70 11.37 -7.13
C GLU A 20 0.82 10.06 -6.33
N PRO A 21 1.66 10.02 -5.28
CA PRO A 21 1.94 8.79 -4.55
C PRO A 21 0.71 8.24 -3.80
N LEU A 22 -0.20 9.11 -3.36
CA LEU A 22 -1.44 8.70 -2.70
C LEU A 22 -2.37 7.90 -3.63
N GLU A 23 -2.54 8.36 -4.88
CA GLU A 23 -3.35 7.64 -5.88
C GLU A 23 -2.77 6.26 -6.18
N VAL A 24 -1.45 6.18 -6.32
CA VAL A 24 -0.76 4.91 -6.57
C VAL A 24 -0.94 3.94 -5.40
N LEU A 25 -0.89 4.43 -4.16
CA LEU A 25 -1.14 3.64 -2.96
C LEU A 25 -2.58 3.11 -2.93
N ASN A 26 -3.57 3.98 -3.19
CA ASN A 26 -4.99 3.59 -3.22
C ASN A 26 -5.28 2.55 -4.32
N GLN A 27 -4.79 2.77 -5.54
CA GLN A 27 -4.95 1.79 -6.63
C GLN A 27 -4.35 0.44 -6.25
N PHE A 28 -3.19 0.45 -5.59
CA PHE A 28 -2.54 -0.79 -5.17
C PHE A 28 -3.32 -1.51 -4.06
N GLU A 29 -3.94 -0.77 -3.14
CA GLU A 29 -4.88 -1.32 -2.16
C GLU A 29 -6.05 -2.01 -2.85
N GLU A 30 -6.71 -1.33 -3.80
CA GLU A 30 -7.83 -1.89 -4.56
C GLU A 30 -7.43 -3.17 -5.32
N GLU A 31 -6.25 -3.19 -5.95
CA GLU A 31 -5.72 -4.38 -6.62
C GLU A 31 -5.55 -5.56 -5.64
N LEU A 32 -5.01 -5.31 -4.45
CA LEU A 32 -4.83 -6.34 -3.43
C LEU A 32 -6.16 -6.78 -2.81
N LEU A 33 -7.10 -5.86 -2.58
CA LEU A 33 -8.44 -6.17 -2.08
C LEU A 33 -9.22 -7.03 -3.07
N TYR A 34 -9.05 -6.77 -4.36
CA TYR A 34 -9.66 -7.58 -5.41
C TYR A 34 -9.04 -8.99 -5.49
N ALA A 35 -7.71 -9.09 -5.32
CA ALA A 35 -7.00 -10.37 -5.34
C ALA A 35 -7.22 -11.20 -4.06
N PHE A 36 -7.35 -10.54 -2.91
CA PHE A 36 -7.46 -11.14 -1.58
C PHE A 36 -8.68 -10.61 -0.80
N PRO A 37 -9.91 -10.81 -1.30
CA PRO A 37 -11.10 -10.24 -0.68
C PRO A 37 -11.39 -10.81 0.72
N ALA A 38 -10.90 -12.02 1.02
CA ALA A 38 -11.04 -12.64 2.34
C ALA A 38 -10.13 -12.00 3.41
N GLU A 39 -9.08 -11.30 2.99
CA GLU A 39 -8.04 -10.72 3.86
C GLU A 39 -8.09 -9.19 3.82
N ALA A 40 -9.24 -8.61 3.48
CA ALA A 40 -9.39 -7.18 3.23
C ALA A 40 -8.84 -6.30 4.36
N ALA A 41 -9.13 -6.64 5.62
CA ALA A 41 -8.59 -5.91 6.77
C ALA A 41 -7.05 -5.97 6.82
N ALA A 42 -6.47 -7.15 6.62
CA ALA A 42 -5.02 -7.31 6.62
C ALA A 42 -4.34 -6.59 5.45
N VAL A 43 -4.99 -6.55 4.28
CA VAL A 43 -4.53 -5.78 3.12
C VAL A 43 -4.51 -4.29 3.43
N ILE A 44 -5.61 -3.74 3.97
CA ILE A 44 -5.71 -2.32 4.33
C ILE A 44 -4.66 -1.96 5.37
N GLU A 45 -4.52 -2.76 6.44
CA GLU A 45 -3.50 -2.53 7.48
C GLU A 45 -2.07 -2.59 6.91
N LEU A 46 -1.80 -3.52 5.99
CA LEU A 46 -0.50 -3.69 5.35
C LEU A 46 -0.17 -2.50 4.45
N VAL A 47 -1.11 -2.08 3.60
CA VAL A 47 -0.94 -0.95 2.67
C VAL A 47 -0.82 0.36 3.45
N ALA A 48 -1.63 0.57 4.49
CA ALA A 48 -1.49 1.71 5.39
C ALA A 48 -0.11 1.75 6.07
N SER A 49 0.36 0.60 6.57
CA SER A 49 1.69 0.48 7.18
C SER A 49 2.82 0.81 6.19
N TRP A 50 2.69 0.36 4.94
CA TRP A 50 3.65 0.66 3.87
C TRP A 50 3.59 2.12 3.44
N GLY A 51 2.40 2.69 3.27
CA GLY A 51 2.19 4.10 2.96
C GLY A 51 2.81 5.01 4.00
N HIS A 52 2.63 4.70 5.29
CA HIS A 52 3.28 5.44 6.38
C HIS A 52 4.80 5.30 6.34
N ARG A 53 5.32 4.08 6.15
CA ARG A 53 6.77 3.82 6.12
C ARG A 53 7.47 4.49 4.94
N LEU A 54 6.79 4.61 3.81
CA LEU A 54 7.28 5.28 2.60
C LEU A 54 7.05 6.80 2.64
N GLY A 55 6.42 7.33 3.71
CA GLY A 55 6.16 8.75 3.89
C GLY A 55 5.02 9.29 3.00
N VAL A 56 4.21 8.40 2.42
CA VAL A 56 3.04 8.74 1.60
C VAL A 56 1.86 9.12 2.48
N LEU A 57 1.60 8.32 3.53
CA LEU A 57 0.58 8.61 4.53
C LEU A 57 1.22 9.36 5.69
N THR A 58 0.61 10.48 6.07
CA THR A 58 0.99 11.21 7.28
C THR A 58 0.30 10.60 8.48
N ARG A 59 0.84 10.84 9.67
CA ARG A 59 0.27 10.34 10.93
C ARG A 59 -1.19 10.77 11.13
N GLU A 60 -1.58 11.92 10.59
CA GLU A 60 -2.96 12.43 10.62
C GLU A 60 -3.95 11.54 9.86
N ASP A 61 -3.49 10.86 8.80
CA ASP A 61 -4.32 9.93 8.00
C ASP A 61 -4.59 8.62 8.77
N ILE A 62 -3.68 8.23 9.66
CA ILE A 62 -3.73 6.98 10.44
C ILE A 62 -4.57 7.15 11.71
N GLU A 63 -4.57 8.34 12.31
CA GLU A 63 -5.34 8.62 13.53
C GLU A 63 -6.87 8.62 13.31
N GLY A 64 -7.34 8.68 12.06
CA GLY A 64 -8.76 8.52 11.72
C GLY A 64 -9.29 7.08 11.72
N TYR A 65 -8.42 6.08 11.92
CA TYR A 65 -8.74 4.64 11.79
C TYR A 65 -8.93 3.89 13.13
N VAL A 66 -8.88 4.60 14.28
CA VAL A 66 -9.11 4.03 15.65
C VAL A 66 -10.53 4.24 16.15
#